data_AF-A0A7R9UHY8-F1
#
_entry.id   AF-A0A7R9UHY8-F1
#
_cell.length_a   1.000
_cell.length_b   1.000
_cell.length_c   1.000
_cell.angle_alpha   90.00
_cell.angle_beta   90.00
_cell.angle_gamma   90.00
#
_symmetry.space_group_name_H-M   'P 1'
#
loop_
_entity.id
_entity.type
_entity.pdbx_description
1 polymer ?
#
loop_
_entity_poly.entity_id
_entity_poly.type
_entity_poly.pdbx_seq_one_letter_code
_entity_poly.pdbx_strand_id
1 'polypeptide(L)'
;DDTSMEEPADGRPAESSIVEMSIELLPADAEDAPSDVYQAAATLGLSPDIEWRGYMTRELGFGVRAAVATVRSWTGEVGAEELEDACAALTCVQSARVVSWTQCNDVCPFDLAWLHAPLRLDAQALAPSAPLARLPRLGLVSTFRAAPNLRSWIVFHLHVGVRAFYLYADSEADAAEARALAASLGAAGALIRVVDVDAALRREWEGLVGWRRYGPRLAEAGSSVMARQCLNAEHAMVHAGALLQRQADRRAAAIGTCDAQSDGLDAGRTGARSESAVCDWLCHCDVDELVCVRPHRPPLGIAGRTDADTLSALLAAAQAAGACAIQLANHEAALEATAHNAPGGASGEPLCALRAVADPFAELNLFKLNARVRAAGGLLARAHCAPSDRVGALGAPEAAEPSDACAFVQYDNGKAMARVGFGARPHGVHKWLLPRAAGCGVVLAAPDDLCVLHFCECSYPAFVQKYEALGDFPDTWFGQGVLPFRLRARDAARAGAAAMEALFRAEVVLADPECVIALLASGRCARVTKVCEVLAAAERKGASAPMREEFSF
;
A
#
# COMPACT_ATOMS: atom_id res chain seq x y z
N ASP A 1 10.06 -38.03 14.77
CA ASP A 1 10.16 -36.91 13.82
C ASP A 1 11.18 -35.92 14.30
N ASP A 2 12.44 -36.31 14.06
CA ASP A 2 13.64 -35.54 14.31
C ASP A 2 13.96 -34.82 12.99
N THR A 3 13.39 -33.63 12.81
CA THR A 3 13.70 -32.78 11.66
C THR A 3 14.76 -31.81 12.10
N SER A 4 16.02 -32.26 12.05
CA SER A 4 17.17 -31.38 12.14
C SER A 4 17.02 -30.32 11.05
N MET A 5 16.77 -29.07 11.46
CA MET A 5 16.84 -27.92 10.58
C MET A 5 18.27 -27.86 10.04
N GLU A 6 18.47 -28.22 8.77
CA GLU A 6 19.77 -28.11 8.12
C GLU A 6 20.28 -26.68 8.30
N GLU A 7 21.45 -26.55 8.94
CA GLU A 7 22.15 -25.27 9.03
C GLU A 7 22.34 -24.72 7.61
N PRO A 8 22.06 -23.44 7.36
CA PRO A 8 22.28 -22.87 6.03
C PRO A 8 23.75 -23.02 5.64
N ALA A 9 23.98 -23.48 4.41
CA ALA A 9 25.31 -23.82 3.88
C ALA A 9 26.32 -22.65 3.85
N ASP A 10 25.90 -21.43 4.20
CA ASP A 10 26.74 -20.24 4.30
C ASP A 10 27.28 -19.97 5.71
N GLY A 11 27.01 -20.86 6.67
CA GLY A 11 27.50 -20.76 8.05
C GLY A 11 26.85 -19.64 8.87
N ARG A 12 25.78 -19.02 8.37
CA ARG A 12 25.04 -18.02 9.16
C ARG A 12 24.14 -18.70 10.19
N PRO A 13 23.97 -18.11 11.38
CA PRO A 13 23.12 -18.69 12.40
C PRO A 13 21.64 -18.71 11.93
N ALA A 14 20.86 -19.65 12.46
CA ALA A 14 19.44 -19.79 12.15
C ALA A 14 18.67 -18.47 12.40
N GLU A 15 17.69 -18.13 11.54
CA GLU A 15 16.96 -16.84 11.59
C GLU A 15 16.41 -16.47 12.97
N SER A 16 16.14 -17.47 13.82
CA SER A 16 15.69 -17.30 15.20
C SER A 16 16.66 -16.52 16.12
N SER A 17 17.91 -16.31 15.70
CA SER A 17 18.95 -15.65 16.50
C SER A 17 19.15 -14.16 16.16
N ILE A 18 18.54 -13.67 15.09
CA ILE A 18 18.72 -12.28 14.69
C ILE A 18 17.90 -11.40 15.63
N VAL A 19 18.48 -10.32 16.11
CA VAL A 19 17.85 -9.29 16.95
C VAL A 19 17.97 -7.96 16.23
N GLU A 20 16.92 -7.16 16.23
CA GLU A 20 16.96 -5.78 15.75
C GLU A 20 16.56 -4.83 16.88
N MET A 21 17.32 -3.76 17.02
CA MET A 21 17.21 -2.77 18.08
C MET A 21 17.10 -1.40 17.44
N SER A 22 16.21 -0.56 17.96
CA SER A 22 16.26 0.88 17.68
C SER A 22 16.92 1.58 18.85
N ILE A 23 18.02 2.29 18.60
CA ILE A 23 18.77 3.05 19.60
C ILE A 23 18.64 4.54 19.32
N GLU A 24 18.20 5.28 20.32
CA GLU A 24 18.15 6.72 20.32
C GLU A 24 19.48 7.29 20.80
N LEU A 25 20.09 8.12 19.97
CA LEU A 25 21.35 8.80 20.19
C LEU A 25 21.06 10.30 20.34
N LEU A 26 21.14 10.79 21.57
CA LEU A 26 21.00 12.21 21.88
C LEU A 26 22.34 12.90 21.63
N PRO A 27 22.41 13.96 20.81
CA PRO A 27 23.67 14.63 20.53
C PRO A 27 24.23 15.32 21.78
N ALA A 28 25.56 15.47 21.85
CA ALA A 28 26.24 16.23 22.90
C ALA A 28 25.99 17.74 22.79
N ASP A 29 25.90 18.27 21.57
CA ASP A 29 25.54 19.65 21.27
C ASP A 29 24.24 19.71 20.44
N ALA A 30 23.39 20.71 20.68
CA ALA A 30 22.18 20.91 19.89
C ALA A 30 22.46 21.22 18.40
N GLU A 31 23.68 21.70 18.10
CA GLU A 31 24.14 21.97 16.73
C GLU A 31 24.59 20.71 15.98
N ASP A 32 24.91 19.62 16.68
CA ASP A 32 25.35 18.37 16.04
C ASP A 32 24.24 17.81 15.14
N ALA A 33 24.59 17.54 13.89
CA ALA A 33 23.63 16.96 12.96
C ALA A 33 23.38 15.49 13.33
N PRO A 34 22.11 15.03 13.37
CA PRO A 34 21.78 13.62 13.61
C PRO A 34 22.51 12.64 12.67
N SER A 35 22.84 13.07 11.45
CA SER A 35 23.66 12.29 10.50
C SER A 35 25.05 11.97 11.02
N ASP A 36 25.68 12.93 11.68
CA ASP A 36 27.07 12.86 12.09
C ASP A 36 27.16 12.00 13.35
N VAL A 37 26.19 12.16 14.25
CA VAL A 37 25.97 11.28 15.41
C VAL A 37 25.77 9.82 14.99
N TYR A 38 24.89 9.57 14.01
CA TYR A 38 24.70 8.23 13.47
C TYR A 38 25.96 7.67 12.81
N GLN A 39 26.66 8.46 11.99
CA GLN A 39 27.88 8.00 11.33
C GLN A 39 28.96 7.63 12.34
N ALA A 40 29.12 8.43 13.41
CA ALA A 40 30.04 8.10 14.50
C ALA A 40 29.69 6.74 15.14
N ALA A 41 28.42 6.51 15.46
CA ALA A 41 27.94 5.23 16.01
C ALA A 41 28.16 4.05 15.05
N ALA A 42 27.83 4.23 13.76
CA ALA A 42 28.00 3.21 12.73
C ALA A 42 29.48 2.82 12.51
N THR A 43 30.44 3.70 12.86
CA THR A 43 31.88 3.44 12.74
C THR A 43 32.54 2.80 13.96
N LEU A 44 31.82 2.62 15.09
CA LEU A 44 32.37 2.05 16.33
C LEU A 44 32.96 0.63 16.15
N GLY A 45 32.51 -0.11 15.13
CA GLY A 45 33.06 -1.45 14.84
C GLY A 45 32.86 -2.45 15.98
N LEU A 46 31.75 -2.34 16.72
CA LEU A 46 31.50 -3.07 17.98
C LEU A 46 31.65 -4.58 17.86
N SER A 47 31.08 -5.15 16.81
CA SER A 47 31.19 -6.57 16.50
C SER A 47 30.99 -6.74 14.99
N PRO A 48 31.66 -7.72 14.35
CA PRO A 48 31.31 -8.12 12.98
C PRO A 48 29.84 -8.58 12.85
N ASP A 49 29.19 -8.93 13.96
CA ASP A 49 27.79 -9.35 14.01
C ASP A 49 26.80 -8.20 14.16
N ILE A 50 27.27 -6.94 14.22
CA ILE A 50 26.40 -5.76 14.18
C ILE A 50 26.35 -5.17 12.78
N GLU A 51 25.12 -4.97 12.28
CA GLU A 51 24.84 -4.24 11.05
C GLU A 51 23.95 -3.02 11.34
N TRP A 52 24.47 -1.82 11.06
CA TRP A 52 23.71 -0.58 11.11
C TRP A 52 22.88 -0.42 9.82
N ARG A 53 21.56 -0.28 9.94
CA ARG A 53 20.62 -0.26 8.80
C ARG A 53 20.25 1.15 8.34
N GLY A 54 20.35 2.13 9.22
CA GLY A 54 19.97 3.52 8.99
C GLY A 54 19.55 4.22 10.28
N TYR A 55 19.08 5.47 10.16
CA TYR A 55 18.50 6.21 11.28
C TYR A 55 17.37 7.14 10.81
N MET A 56 16.56 7.58 11.77
CA MET A 56 15.59 8.67 11.62
C MET A 56 15.91 9.80 12.59
N THR A 57 15.44 11.01 12.30
CA THR A 57 15.58 12.16 13.21
C THR A 57 14.32 12.32 14.05
N ARG A 58 14.47 12.47 15.36
CA ARG A 58 13.38 12.81 16.28
C ARG A 58 13.61 14.17 16.92
N GLU A 59 12.69 15.09 16.69
CA GLU A 59 12.68 16.42 17.33
C GLU A 59 12.30 16.28 18.82
N LEU A 60 13.13 16.83 19.71
CA LEU A 60 12.89 16.81 21.16
C LEU A 60 12.47 18.19 21.71
N GLY A 61 12.43 19.20 20.84
CA GLY A 61 12.16 20.59 21.21
C GLY A 61 13.45 21.41 21.39
N PHE A 62 13.31 22.72 21.45
CA PHE A 62 14.41 23.68 21.62
C PHE A 62 15.56 23.54 20.60
N GLY A 63 15.26 23.04 19.40
CA GLY A 63 16.24 22.80 18.34
C GLY A 63 17.04 21.50 18.50
N VAL A 64 16.82 20.72 19.56
CA VAL A 64 17.51 19.45 19.80
C VAL A 64 16.86 18.33 18.99
N ARG A 65 17.71 17.55 18.30
CA ARG A 65 17.30 16.46 17.41
C ARG A 65 18.11 15.21 17.73
N ALA A 66 17.42 14.13 18.11
CA ALA A 66 18.06 12.83 18.33
C ALA A 66 18.10 12.01 17.04
N ALA A 67 19.14 11.20 16.87
CA ALA A 67 19.20 10.16 15.84
C ALA A 67 18.64 8.85 16.43
N VAL A 68 17.54 8.34 15.90
CA VAL A 68 17.02 7.00 16.26
C VAL A 68 17.49 6.02 15.20
N ALA A 69 18.55 5.28 15.51
CA ALA A 69 19.25 4.38 14.61
C ALA A 69 18.75 2.93 14.75
N THR A 70 18.72 2.19 13.64
CA THR A 70 18.35 0.77 13.62
C THR A 70 19.60 -0.10 13.50
N VAL A 71 19.75 -1.03 14.44
CA VAL A 71 20.90 -1.92 14.60
C VAL A 71 20.42 -3.36 14.57
N ARG A 72 21.03 -4.19 13.73
CA ARG A 72 20.77 -5.63 13.67
C ARG A 72 21.96 -6.41 14.23
N SER A 73 21.71 -7.33 15.16
CA SER A 73 22.67 -8.28 15.72
C SER A 73 22.34 -9.69 15.24
N TRP A 74 23.31 -10.41 14.68
CA TRP A 74 23.09 -11.75 14.09
C TRP A 74 23.16 -12.88 15.11
N THR A 75 23.94 -12.71 16.18
CA THR A 75 24.18 -13.72 17.21
C THR A 75 23.38 -13.46 18.47
N GLY A 76 22.87 -12.23 18.64
CA GLY A 76 22.30 -11.75 19.89
C GLY A 76 23.35 -11.59 21.00
N GLU A 77 24.65 -11.74 20.69
CA GLU A 77 25.73 -11.60 21.67
C GLU A 77 25.87 -10.16 22.14
N VAL A 78 25.75 -9.21 21.22
CA VAL A 78 25.73 -7.79 21.60
C VAL A 78 24.35 -7.43 22.13
N GLY A 79 24.28 -7.33 23.45
CA GLY A 79 23.09 -6.90 24.19
C GLY A 79 22.81 -5.42 24.03
N ALA A 80 21.60 -5.01 24.42
CA ALA A 80 21.20 -3.60 24.41
C ALA A 80 22.13 -2.72 25.26
N GLU A 81 22.52 -3.19 26.45
CA GLU A 81 23.41 -2.48 27.37
C GLU A 81 24.79 -2.22 26.77
N GLU A 82 25.40 -3.24 26.15
CA GLU A 82 26.71 -3.10 25.49
C GLU A 82 26.65 -2.10 24.32
N LEU A 83 25.56 -2.12 23.54
CA LEU A 83 25.35 -1.17 22.45
C LEU A 83 25.13 0.25 22.97
N GLU A 84 24.37 0.43 24.07
CA GLU A 84 24.15 1.71 24.74
C GLU A 84 25.46 2.30 25.27
N ASP A 85 26.22 1.52 26.04
CA ASP A 85 27.49 1.93 26.63
C ASP A 85 28.50 2.37 25.57
N ALA A 86 28.60 1.58 24.49
CA ALA A 86 29.49 1.91 23.39
C ALA A 86 29.11 3.20 22.67
N CYS A 87 27.82 3.43 22.43
CA CYS A 87 27.35 4.64 21.79
C CYS A 87 27.49 5.86 22.71
N ALA A 88 27.23 5.71 24.02
CA ALA A 88 27.39 6.76 25.01
C ALA A 88 28.85 7.18 25.23
N ALA A 89 29.82 6.34 24.87
CA ALA A 89 31.24 6.67 24.91
C ALA A 89 31.69 7.63 23.79
N LEU A 90 30.87 7.86 22.76
CA LEU A 90 31.17 8.81 21.69
C LEU A 90 31.07 10.25 22.19
N THR A 91 32.06 11.08 21.87
CA THR A 91 32.10 12.49 22.31
C THR A 91 30.99 13.36 21.74
N CYS A 92 30.35 12.92 20.64
CA CYS A 92 29.20 13.59 20.02
C CYS A 92 27.84 13.07 20.52
N VAL A 93 27.82 12.15 21.50
CA VAL A 93 26.61 11.57 22.07
C VAL A 93 26.53 11.93 23.55
N GLN A 94 25.47 12.66 23.96
CA GLN A 94 25.18 12.94 25.36
C GLN A 94 24.65 11.69 26.09
N SER A 95 23.76 10.95 25.43
CA SER A 95 23.19 9.71 25.96
C SER A 95 22.73 8.81 24.82
N ALA A 96 22.86 7.50 25.02
CA ALA A 96 22.34 6.49 24.12
C ALA A 96 21.33 5.60 24.86
N ARG A 97 20.23 5.26 24.21
CA ARG A 97 19.19 4.39 24.80
C ARG A 97 18.49 3.57 23.74
N VAL A 98 18.47 2.25 23.89
CA VAL A 98 17.63 1.34 23.11
C VAL A 98 16.17 1.61 23.47
N VAL A 99 15.42 2.11 22.49
CA VAL A 99 14.01 2.49 22.62
C VAL A 99 13.06 1.40 22.13
N SER A 100 13.55 0.47 21.31
CA SER A 100 12.81 -0.73 20.94
C SER A 100 13.76 -1.89 20.70
N TRP A 101 13.26 -3.09 20.98
CA TRP A 101 13.96 -4.35 20.79
C TRP A 101 12.98 -5.32 20.14
N THR A 102 13.40 -5.99 19.07
CA THR A 102 12.56 -6.96 18.38
C THR A 102 13.42 -8.08 17.83
N GLN A 103 13.13 -9.30 18.26
CA GLN A 103 13.75 -10.49 17.67
C GLN A 103 13.31 -10.57 16.20
N CYS A 104 14.28 -10.58 15.28
CA CYS A 104 14.14 -10.38 13.84
C CYS A 104 13.41 -11.52 13.10
N ASN A 105 12.73 -12.40 13.83
CA ASN A 105 11.65 -13.17 13.26
C ASN A 105 10.48 -12.28 12.81
N ASP A 106 10.38 -11.04 13.33
CA ASP A 106 9.19 -10.17 13.15
C ASP A 106 9.46 -8.75 12.61
N VAL A 107 10.70 -8.28 12.42
CA VAL A 107 10.89 -6.92 11.87
C VAL A 107 10.74 -6.90 10.37
N CYS A 108 9.56 -6.48 9.93
CA CYS A 108 9.28 -6.28 8.53
C CYS A 108 9.93 -4.97 8.06
N PRO A 109 10.72 -4.95 6.97
CA PRO A 109 11.26 -3.71 6.37
C PRO A 109 10.20 -2.66 6.05
N PHE A 110 8.94 -3.09 5.91
CA PHE A 110 7.79 -2.22 5.75
C PHE A 110 7.42 -1.45 7.02
N ASP A 111 7.63 -2.01 8.21
CA ASP A 111 7.45 -1.29 9.47
C ASP A 111 8.53 -0.24 9.66
N LEU A 112 9.77 -0.54 9.25
CA LEU A 112 10.87 0.43 9.22
C LEU A 112 10.66 1.53 8.18
N ALA A 113 10.03 1.24 7.04
CA ALA A 113 9.75 2.25 6.01
C ALA A 113 8.91 3.43 6.54
N TRP A 114 8.10 3.21 7.58
CA TRP A 114 7.35 4.27 8.26
C TRP A 114 8.21 5.17 9.14
N LEU A 115 9.38 4.69 9.55
CA LEU A 115 10.35 5.44 10.34
C LEU A 115 11.22 6.34 9.45
N HIS A 116 11.33 6.02 8.16
CA HIS A 116 12.02 6.85 7.18
C HIS A 116 11.12 7.97 6.64
N ALA A 117 11.72 9.13 6.35
CA ALA A 117 10.99 10.21 5.66
C ALA A 117 10.42 9.66 4.34
N PRO A 118 9.14 9.90 4.03
CA PRO A 118 8.56 9.50 2.75
C PRO A 118 9.43 10.01 1.61
N LEU A 119 9.82 9.13 0.70
CA LEU A 119 10.58 9.55 -0.47
C LEU A 119 9.63 10.37 -1.34
N ARG A 120 9.80 11.70 -1.34
CA ARG A 120 9.13 12.55 -2.32
C ARG A 120 9.77 12.26 -3.66
N LEU A 121 9.08 11.43 -4.43
CA LEU A 121 9.45 11.12 -5.80
C LEU A 121 9.12 12.36 -6.63
N ASP A 122 10.06 13.32 -6.69
CA ASP A 122 9.88 14.50 -7.51
C ASP A 122 9.86 14.09 -8.98
N ALA A 123 8.65 13.86 -9.48
CA ALA A 123 8.38 13.51 -10.87
C ALA A 123 8.88 14.58 -11.86
N GLN A 124 9.12 15.82 -11.40
CA GLN A 124 9.69 16.89 -12.20
C GLN A 124 11.22 16.81 -12.25
N ALA A 125 11.88 16.44 -11.15
CA ALA A 125 13.34 16.23 -11.11
C ALA A 125 13.79 15.05 -11.98
N LEU A 126 12.90 14.10 -12.25
CA LEU A 126 13.11 12.97 -13.16
C LEU A 126 12.84 13.34 -14.62
N ALA A 127 13.32 14.51 -15.05
CA ALA A 127 13.42 14.80 -16.47
C ALA A 127 14.21 13.66 -17.13
N PRO A 128 13.69 13.04 -18.21
CA PRO A 128 14.28 11.86 -18.82
C PRO A 128 15.54 12.28 -19.59
N SER A 129 16.65 12.50 -18.88
CA SER A 129 17.96 12.69 -19.50
C SER A 129 18.50 11.37 -20.07
N ALA A 130 18.01 10.23 -19.57
CA ALA A 130 18.18 8.93 -20.19
C ALA A 130 16.90 8.56 -20.98
N PRO A 131 17.01 8.11 -22.24
CA PRO A 131 15.91 7.44 -22.92
C PRO A 131 15.64 6.14 -22.17
N LEU A 132 14.73 6.17 -21.18
CA LEU A 132 14.16 4.95 -20.64
C LEU A 132 13.44 4.29 -21.81
N ALA A 133 14.09 3.31 -22.42
CA ALA A 133 13.57 2.55 -23.56
C ALA A 133 12.19 1.95 -23.29
N ARG A 134 11.78 1.89 -22.02
CA ARG A 134 10.42 1.63 -21.57
C ARG A 134 10.19 2.14 -20.15
N LEU A 135 9.09 2.82 -19.90
CA LEU A 135 8.68 3.13 -18.53
C LEU A 135 8.16 1.87 -17.80
N PRO A 136 8.43 1.72 -16.49
CA PRO A 136 7.89 0.61 -15.70
C PRO A 136 6.36 0.63 -15.64
N ARG A 137 5.77 -0.56 -15.62
CA ARG A 137 4.31 -0.76 -15.59
C ARG A 137 3.87 -1.47 -14.32
N LEU A 138 2.74 -1.04 -13.79
CA LEU A 138 2.08 -1.67 -12.66
C LEU A 138 1.13 -2.78 -13.11
N GLY A 139 1.18 -3.91 -12.41
CA GLY A 139 0.15 -4.93 -12.37
C GLY A 139 -0.54 -4.96 -11.01
N LEU A 140 -1.82 -5.32 -11.00
CA LEU A 140 -2.60 -5.55 -9.79
C LEU A 140 -2.99 -7.02 -9.66
N VAL A 141 -2.92 -7.54 -8.45
CA VAL A 141 -3.48 -8.83 -8.08
C VAL A 141 -4.59 -8.65 -7.06
N SER A 142 -5.73 -9.30 -7.30
CA SER A 142 -6.88 -9.26 -6.41
C SER A 142 -7.53 -10.63 -6.28
N THR A 143 -8.02 -10.94 -5.08
CA THR A 143 -8.88 -12.10 -4.81
C THR A 143 -10.26 -11.60 -4.47
N PHE A 144 -11.29 -12.13 -5.12
CA PHE A 144 -12.63 -11.58 -4.98
C PHE A 144 -13.71 -12.65 -5.01
N ARG A 145 -14.85 -12.27 -4.42
CA ARG A 145 -16.13 -12.98 -4.45
C ARG A 145 -17.22 -11.94 -4.55
N ALA A 146 -18.18 -12.10 -5.45
CA ALA A 146 -19.31 -11.20 -5.65
C ALA A 146 -18.88 -9.71 -5.61
N ALA A 147 -18.15 -9.27 -6.65
CA ALA A 147 -17.56 -7.94 -6.72
C ALA A 147 -18.37 -7.01 -7.65
N PRO A 148 -19.49 -6.41 -7.19
CA PRO A 148 -20.37 -5.60 -8.04
C PRO A 148 -19.67 -4.37 -8.65
N ASN A 149 -18.64 -3.88 -7.97
CA ASN A 149 -17.82 -2.73 -8.38
C ASN A 149 -16.59 -3.12 -9.22
N LEU A 150 -16.42 -4.39 -9.61
CA LEU A 150 -15.25 -4.87 -10.36
C LEU A 150 -15.05 -4.12 -11.68
N ARG A 151 -16.14 -3.75 -12.37
CA ARG A 151 -16.06 -2.94 -13.59
C ARG A 151 -15.40 -1.58 -13.33
N SER A 152 -15.93 -0.82 -12.37
CA SER A 152 -15.41 0.49 -12.00
C SER A 152 -13.98 0.41 -11.49
N TRP A 153 -13.67 -0.64 -10.72
CA TRP A 153 -12.31 -0.95 -10.27
C TRP A 153 -11.33 -1.10 -11.46
N ILE A 154 -11.64 -1.93 -12.46
CA ILE A 154 -10.76 -2.11 -13.63
C ILE A 154 -10.67 -0.83 -14.45
N VAL A 155 -11.79 -0.16 -14.71
CA VAL A 155 -11.86 1.06 -15.54
C VAL A 155 -11.01 2.18 -14.95
N PHE A 156 -11.13 2.43 -13.63
CA PHE A 156 -10.31 3.43 -12.96
C PHE A 156 -8.83 3.07 -13.02
N HIS A 157 -8.47 1.81 -12.78
CA HIS A 157 -7.07 1.40 -12.80
C HIS A 157 -6.43 1.45 -14.20
N LEU A 158 -7.21 1.17 -15.26
CA LEU A 158 -6.77 1.37 -16.64
C LEU A 158 -6.45 2.85 -16.91
N HIS A 159 -7.27 3.77 -16.38
CA HIS A 159 -7.07 5.22 -16.51
C HIS A 159 -5.78 5.68 -15.82
N VAL A 160 -5.50 5.23 -14.60
CA VAL A 160 -4.26 5.59 -13.88
C VAL A 160 -3.01 4.89 -14.42
N GLY A 161 -3.13 4.03 -15.43
CA GLY A 161 -1.99 3.43 -16.13
C GLY A 161 -1.65 2.00 -15.77
N VAL A 162 -2.49 1.29 -15.01
CA VAL A 162 -2.31 -0.16 -14.78
C VAL A 162 -2.40 -0.92 -16.11
N ARG A 163 -1.52 -1.90 -16.30
CA ARG A 163 -1.40 -2.67 -17.56
C ARG A 163 -1.58 -4.17 -17.38
N ALA A 164 -1.61 -4.68 -16.16
CA ALA A 164 -1.87 -6.09 -15.89
C ALA A 164 -2.83 -6.26 -14.70
N PHE A 165 -3.75 -7.20 -14.82
CA PHE A 165 -4.70 -7.58 -13.78
C PHE A 165 -4.66 -9.10 -13.63
N TYR A 166 -4.44 -9.56 -12.40
CA TYR A 166 -4.49 -10.97 -12.01
C TYR A 166 -5.66 -11.13 -11.04
N LEU A 167 -6.80 -11.56 -11.58
CA LEU A 167 -8.08 -11.65 -10.88
C LEU A 167 -8.35 -13.10 -10.48
N TYR A 168 -8.36 -13.37 -9.18
CA TYR A 168 -8.62 -14.70 -8.63
C TYR A 168 -10.06 -14.76 -8.11
N ALA A 169 -10.88 -15.56 -8.80
CA ALA A 169 -12.30 -15.69 -8.52
C ALA A 169 -12.56 -16.88 -7.58
N ASP A 170 -13.20 -16.62 -6.44
CA ASP A 170 -13.53 -17.65 -5.44
C ASP A 170 -14.65 -18.62 -5.89
N SER A 171 -15.36 -18.31 -6.99
CA SER A 171 -16.41 -19.16 -7.58
C SER A 171 -16.38 -19.14 -9.10
N GLU A 172 -16.97 -20.18 -9.72
CA GLU A 172 -17.11 -20.28 -11.18
C GLU A 172 -17.97 -19.13 -11.76
N ALA A 173 -19.02 -18.72 -11.05
CA ALA A 173 -19.88 -17.62 -11.44
C ALA A 173 -19.10 -16.29 -11.47
N ASP A 174 -18.34 -16.00 -10.42
CA ASP A 174 -17.47 -14.82 -10.34
C ASP A 174 -16.44 -14.81 -11.48
N ALA A 175 -15.88 -15.98 -11.80
CA ALA A 175 -14.89 -16.10 -12.86
C ALA A 175 -15.50 -15.90 -14.25
N ALA A 176 -16.70 -16.44 -14.50
CA ALA A 176 -17.41 -16.24 -15.76
C ALA A 176 -17.75 -14.76 -15.98
N GLU A 177 -18.23 -14.07 -14.93
CA GLU A 177 -18.50 -12.64 -14.97
C GLU A 177 -17.21 -11.83 -15.25
N ALA A 178 -16.14 -12.10 -14.52
CA ALA A 178 -14.86 -11.41 -14.71
C ALA A 178 -14.26 -11.66 -16.10
N ARG A 179 -14.43 -12.85 -16.69
CA ARG A 179 -14.01 -13.14 -18.07
C ARG A 179 -14.83 -12.38 -19.10
N ALA A 180 -16.14 -12.32 -18.92
CA ALA A 180 -17.02 -11.54 -19.80
C ALA A 180 -16.66 -10.05 -19.75
N LEU A 181 -16.42 -9.53 -18.55
CA LEU A 181 -15.93 -8.17 -18.34
C LEU A 181 -14.56 -7.95 -19.00
N ALA A 182 -13.60 -8.84 -18.77
CA ALA A 182 -12.26 -8.79 -19.37
C ALA A 182 -12.33 -8.77 -20.91
N ALA A 183 -13.19 -9.60 -21.52
CA ALA A 183 -13.42 -9.62 -22.95
C ALA A 183 -14.00 -8.29 -23.46
N SER A 184 -14.94 -7.70 -22.71
CA SER A 184 -15.52 -6.39 -23.05
C SER A 184 -14.50 -5.24 -22.98
N LEU A 185 -13.47 -5.37 -22.14
CA LEU A 185 -12.41 -4.37 -21.95
C LEU A 185 -11.15 -4.66 -22.78
N GLY A 186 -11.04 -5.84 -23.41
CA GLY A 186 -9.83 -6.37 -24.04
C GLY A 186 -9.22 -5.53 -25.16
N ALA A 187 -9.94 -4.54 -25.70
CA ALA A 187 -9.41 -3.57 -26.65
C ALA A 187 -8.42 -2.55 -26.02
N ALA A 188 -8.39 -2.43 -24.69
CA ALA A 188 -7.52 -1.47 -23.99
C ALA A 188 -6.03 -1.83 -24.05
N GLY A 189 -5.67 -3.10 -24.33
CA GLY A 189 -4.29 -3.60 -24.37
C GLY A 189 -3.62 -3.77 -23.02
N ALA A 190 -4.40 -3.80 -21.95
CA ALA A 190 -3.99 -4.39 -20.69
C ALA A 190 -4.13 -5.91 -20.73
N LEU A 191 -3.27 -6.61 -20.00
CA LEU A 191 -3.46 -8.02 -19.67
C LEU A 191 -4.53 -8.12 -18.58
N ILE A 192 -5.64 -8.82 -18.82
CA ILE A 192 -6.58 -9.18 -17.77
C ILE A 192 -6.64 -10.71 -17.72
N ARG A 193 -6.01 -11.27 -16.69
CA ARG A 193 -5.97 -12.72 -16.46
C ARG A 193 -6.93 -13.05 -15.32
N VAL A 194 -7.95 -13.84 -15.64
CA VAL A 194 -8.88 -14.41 -14.66
C VAL A 194 -8.46 -15.84 -14.35
N VAL A 195 -8.36 -16.17 -13.07
CA VAL A 195 -7.95 -17.47 -12.56
C VAL A 195 -9.04 -18.00 -11.63
N ASP A 196 -9.54 -19.21 -11.89
CA ASP A 196 -10.48 -19.89 -11.00
C ASP A 196 -9.72 -20.40 -9.76
N VAL A 197 -10.27 -20.19 -8.56
CA VAL A 197 -9.72 -20.77 -7.33
C VAL A 197 -10.22 -22.21 -7.18
N ASP A 198 -9.69 -23.09 -8.04
CA ASP A 198 -10.07 -24.49 -8.14
C ASP A 198 -9.00 -25.45 -7.55
N ALA A 199 -9.20 -26.77 -7.74
CA ALA A 199 -8.25 -27.78 -7.29
C ALA A 199 -6.93 -27.76 -8.07
N ALA A 200 -6.90 -27.25 -9.30
CA ALA A 200 -5.68 -27.14 -10.08
C ALA A 200 -4.81 -25.99 -9.54
N LEU A 201 -5.40 -24.82 -9.29
CA LEU A 201 -4.68 -23.72 -8.67
C LEU A 201 -4.13 -24.10 -7.29
N ARG A 202 -4.89 -24.87 -6.49
CA ARG A 202 -4.40 -25.35 -5.18
C ARG A 202 -3.15 -26.23 -5.30
N ARG A 203 -3.07 -27.10 -6.31
CA ARG A 203 -1.85 -27.88 -6.59
C ARG A 203 -0.70 -26.98 -7.03
N GLU A 204 -0.97 -25.91 -7.77
CA GLU A 204 0.05 -24.92 -8.11
C GLU A 204 0.53 -24.17 -6.86
N TRP A 205 -0.37 -23.84 -5.92
CA TRP A 205 -0.01 -23.23 -4.65
C TRP A 205 0.93 -24.10 -3.82
N GLU A 206 0.75 -25.42 -3.81
CA GLU A 206 1.64 -26.36 -3.09
C GLU A 206 3.11 -26.25 -3.53
N GLY A 207 3.36 -25.81 -4.76
CA GLY A 207 4.70 -25.54 -5.29
C GLY A 207 5.26 -24.16 -4.97
N LEU A 208 4.47 -23.26 -4.37
CA LEU A 208 4.92 -21.91 -4.00
C LEU A 208 5.72 -21.93 -2.71
N VAL A 209 6.63 -20.97 -2.55
CA VAL A 209 7.47 -20.92 -1.33
C VAL A 209 6.64 -20.49 -0.12
N GLY A 210 5.69 -19.58 -0.31
CA GLY A 210 4.75 -19.17 0.73
C GLY A 210 3.80 -20.27 1.19
N TRP A 211 3.72 -21.41 0.48
CA TRP A 211 2.88 -22.54 0.88
C TRP A 211 3.17 -23.03 2.30
N ARG A 212 4.45 -23.13 2.67
CA ARG A 212 4.84 -23.57 4.02
C ARG A 212 4.22 -22.70 5.13
N ARG A 213 4.03 -21.40 4.85
CA ARG A 213 3.46 -20.42 5.80
C ARG A 213 1.94 -20.35 5.71
N TYR A 214 1.38 -20.32 4.50
CA TYR A 214 -0.04 -20.01 4.28
C TYR A 214 -0.91 -21.24 3.97
N GLY A 215 -0.33 -22.32 3.43
CA GLY A 215 -1.03 -23.56 3.12
C GLY A 215 -1.77 -24.16 4.32
N PRO A 216 -1.12 -24.36 5.49
CA PRO A 216 -1.80 -24.85 6.70
C PRO A 216 -2.96 -23.96 7.15
N ARG A 217 -2.89 -22.66 6.85
CA ARG A 217 -3.89 -21.66 7.25
C ARG A 217 -5.15 -21.66 6.38
N LEU A 218 -5.14 -22.37 5.24
CA LEU A 218 -6.32 -22.46 4.36
C LEU A 218 -7.48 -23.22 5.01
N ALA A 219 -7.20 -24.12 5.95
CA ALA A 219 -8.21 -24.86 6.70
C ALA A 219 -8.73 -24.12 7.94
N GLU A 220 -8.05 -23.03 8.35
CA GLU A 220 -8.41 -22.25 9.53
C GLU A 220 -9.54 -21.26 9.21
N ALA A 221 -10.62 -21.32 10.00
CA ALA A 221 -11.69 -20.31 9.95
C ALA A 221 -11.13 -18.92 10.27
N GLY A 222 -11.58 -17.89 9.53
CA GLY A 222 -11.09 -16.52 9.66
C GLY A 222 -9.74 -16.22 8.98
N SER A 223 -8.84 -17.19 8.88
CA SER A 223 -7.51 -17.01 8.25
C SER A 223 -7.48 -17.34 6.76
N SER A 224 -8.43 -18.16 6.28
CA SER A 224 -8.39 -18.72 4.94
C SER A 224 -8.38 -17.67 3.82
N VAL A 225 -9.08 -16.54 3.97
CA VAL A 225 -9.14 -15.47 2.95
C VAL A 225 -7.77 -14.82 2.78
N MET A 226 -7.14 -14.42 3.89
CA MET A 226 -5.82 -13.80 3.86
C MET A 226 -4.75 -14.76 3.32
N ALA A 227 -4.83 -16.05 3.70
CA ALA A 227 -3.94 -17.08 3.17
C ALA A 227 -4.09 -17.24 1.64
N ARG A 228 -5.33 -17.25 1.12
CA ARG A 228 -5.59 -17.28 -0.34
C ARG A 228 -5.04 -16.04 -1.02
N GLN A 229 -5.31 -14.84 -0.48
CA GLN A 229 -4.78 -13.58 -1.03
C GLN A 229 -3.25 -13.59 -1.12
N CYS A 230 -2.56 -14.07 -0.08
CA CYS A 230 -1.10 -14.21 -0.10
C CYS A 230 -0.64 -15.21 -1.17
N LEU A 231 -1.21 -16.41 -1.24
CA LEU A 231 -0.83 -17.41 -2.24
C LEU A 231 -1.13 -16.95 -3.67
N ASN A 232 -2.25 -16.24 -3.88
CA ASN A 232 -2.62 -15.63 -5.17
C ASN A 232 -1.65 -14.52 -5.59
N ALA A 233 -1.21 -13.68 -4.65
CA ALA A 233 -0.23 -12.65 -4.92
C ALA A 233 1.15 -13.24 -5.30
N GLU A 234 1.59 -14.30 -4.61
CA GLU A 234 2.82 -15.01 -4.96
C GLU A 234 2.70 -15.71 -6.32
N HIS A 235 1.59 -16.39 -6.57
CA HIS A 235 1.30 -17.01 -7.86
C HIS A 235 1.33 -15.97 -8.99
N ALA A 236 0.69 -14.80 -8.81
CA ALA A 236 0.72 -13.70 -9.78
C ALA A 236 2.15 -13.19 -10.00
N MET A 237 2.96 -13.08 -8.94
CA MET A 237 4.37 -12.68 -9.03
C MET A 237 5.19 -13.67 -9.89
N VAL A 238 5.00 -14.97 -9.70
CA VAL A 238 5.65 -16.02 -10.51
C VAL A 238 5.25 -15.91 -11.98
N HIS A 239 3.95 -15.79 -12.27
CA HIS A 239 3.46 -15.65 -13.65
C HIS A 239 3.94 -14.37 -14.32
N ALA A 240 3.94 -13.25 -13.61
CA ALA A 240 4.48 -11.97 -14.10
C ALA A 240 5.98 -12.09 -14.43
N GLY A 241 6.77 -12.73 -13.55
CA GLY A 241 8.20 -12.98 -13.77
C GLY A 241 8.46 -13.85 -15.00
N ALA A 242 7.70 -14.93 -15.18
CA ALA A 242 7.80 -15.79 -16.35
C ALA A 242 7.44 -15.07 -17.67
N LEU A 243 6.56 -14.07 -17.62
CA LEU A 243 6.25 -13.22 -18.78
C LEU A 243 7.39 -12.24 -19.08
N LEU A 244 7.99 -11.61 -18.05
CA LEU A 244 9.16 -10.75 -18.21
C LEU A 244 10.34 -11.51 -18.82
N GLN A 245 10.64 -12.71 -18.31
CA GLN A 245 11.74 -13.53 -18.81
C GLN A 245 11.53 -13.89 -20.29
N ARG A 246 10.34 -14.39 -20.65
CA ARG A 246 10.04 -14.70 -22.06
C ARG A 246 10.13 -13.48 -22.97
N GLN A 247 9.80 -12.29 -22.48
CA GLN A 247 9.97 -11.06 -23.25
C GLN A 247 11.46 -10.72 -23.43
N ALA A 248 12.28 -10.89 -22.40
CA ALA A 248 13.73 -10.71 -22.49
C ALA A 248 14.36 -11.70 -23.49
N ASP A 249 13.98 -12.97 -23.43
CA ASP A 249 14.51 -14.02 -24.32
C ASP A 249 14.19 -13.72 -25.80
N ARG A 250 12.96 -13.27 -26.09
CA ARG A 250 12.55 -12.86 -27.45
C ARG A 250 13.36 -11.67 -27.98
N ARG A 251 13.65 -10.69 -27.12
CA ARG A 251 14.46 -9.52 -27.48
C ARG A 251 15.91 -9.92 -27.75
N ALA A 252 16.48 -10.79 -26.92
CA ALA A 252 17.82 -11.33 -27.14
C ALA A 252 17.89 -12.12 -28.46
N ALA A 253 16.89 -12.96 -28.75
CA ALA A 253 16.81 -13.69 -30.01
C ALA A 253 16.68 -12.77 -31.23
N ALA A 254 15.90 -11.69 -31.14
CA ALA A 254 15.75 -10.72 -32.23
C ALA A 254 17.08 -10.01 -32.56
N ILE A 255 17.82 -9.57 -31.54
CA ILE A 255 19.14 -8.93 -31.72
C ILE A 255 20.12 -9.89 -32.42
N GLY A 256 20.14 -11.17 -32.03
CA GLY A 256 21.03 -12.16 -32.63
C GLY A 256 20.73 -12.51 -34.10
N THR A 257 19.53 -12.19 -34.61
CA THR A 257 19.14 -12.45 -36.01
C THR A 257 19.41 -11.26 -36.96
N CYS A 258 19.62 -10.06 -36.43
CA CYS A 258 19.75 -8.84 -37.25
C CYS A 258 21.12 -8.70 -37.95
N ASP A 259 22.14 -9.47 -37.57
CA ASP A 259 23.47 -9.40 -38.19
C ASP A 259 23.57 -10.17 -39.53
N ALA A 260 22.52 -10.90 -39.96
CA ALA A 260 22.63 -11.83 -41.09
C ALA A 260 21.86 -11.46 -42.37
N GLN A 261 20.88 -10.56 -42.37
CA GLN A 261 20.08 -10.24 -43.56
C GLN A 261 19.60 -8.78 -43.59
N SER A 262 20.35 -7.92 -44.28
CA SER A 262 20.02 -6.50 -44.52
C SER A 262 19.09 -6.26 -45.72
N ASP A 263 18.57 -7.29 -46.37
CA ASP A 263 17.81 -7.12 -47.61
C ASP A 263 16.31 -7.21 -47.35
N GLY A 264 15.76 -6.00 -47.17
CA GLY A 264 14.37 -5.56 -47.01
C GLY A 264 13.25 -6.59 -47.06
N LEU A 265 12.43 -6.63 -46.00
CA LEU A 265 11.02 -6.99 -46.07
C LEU A 265 10.25 -6.54 -44.81
N ASP A 266 9.14 -5.86 -45.09
CA ASP A 266 7.92 -5.54 -44.31
C ASP A 266 7.69 -6.22 -42.93
N ALA A 267 8.44 -5.83 -41.90
CA ALA A 267 8.28 -6.31 -40.52
C ALA A 267 7.13 -5.64 -39.72
N GLY A 268 6.11 -5.10 -40.39
CA GLY A 268 5.35 -3.96 -39.86
C GLY A 268 4.28 -4.19 -38.78
N ARG A 269 3.62 -5.34 -38.60
CA ARG A 269 2.31 -5.33 -37.89
C ARG A 269 1.92 -6.45 -36.92
N THR A 270 2.57 -7.61 -36.88
CA THR A 270 2.07 -8.74 -36.06
C THR A 270 2.70 -8.85 -34.66
N GLY A 271 3.82 -8.19 -34.39
CA GLY A 271 4.57 -8.33 -33.12
C GLY A 271 4.15 -7.40 -31.96
N ALA A 272 3.58 -6.22 -32.26
CA ALA A 272 3.44 -5.16 -31.25
C ALA A 272 2.40 -5.46 -30.14
N ARG A 273 1.41 -6.33 -30.40
CA ARG A 273 0.33 -6.61 -29.43
C ARG A 273 0.77 -7.46 -28.23
N SER A 274 1.85 -8.24 -28.33
CA SER A 274 2.27 -9.12 -27.24
C SER A 274 3.16 -8.43 -26.20
N GLU A 275 3.78 -7.28 -26.51
CA GLU A 275 4.68 -6.63 -25.57
C GLU A 275 3.94 -5.91 -24.43
N SER A 276 2.72 -5.41 -24.66
CA SER A 276 1.98 -4.60 -23.68
C SER A 276 1.54 -5.36 -22.43
N ALA A 277 1.52 -6.70 -22.49
CA ALA A 277 0.90 -7.58 -21.49
C ALA A 277 1.73 -7.83 -20.20
N VAL A 278 2.94 -7.30 -20.09
CA VAL A 278 3.82 -7.57 -18.94
C VAL A 278 3.76 -6.44 -17.90
N CYS A 279 4.07 -6.72 -16.64
CA CYS A 279 4.24 -5.70 -15.60
C CYS A 279 5.62 -5.83 -14.95
N ASP A 280 6.15 -4.70 -14.48
CA ASP A 280 7.46 -4.57 -13.85
C ASP A 280 7.33 -4.49 -12.32
N TRP A 281 6.16 -4.05 -11.86
CA TRP A 281 5.75 -3.99 -10.46
C TRP A 281 4.41 -4.69 -10.27
N LEU A 282 4.21 -5.31 -9.11
CA LEU A 282 2.96 -5.96 -8.74
C LEU A 282 2.48 -5.45 -7.38
N CYS A 283 1.22 -5.04 -7.29
CA CYS A 283 0.56 -4.64 -6.04
C CYS A 283 -0.59 -5.59 -5.74
N HIS A 284 -0.66 -6.08 -4.50
CA HIS A 284 -1.92 -6.64 -4.00
C HIS A 284 -2.88 -5.48 -3.73
N CYS A 285 -4.07 -5.53 -4.31
CA CYS A 285 -5.07 -4.48 -4.22
C CYS A 285 -6.45 -5.14 -4.20
N ASP A 286 -7.19 -4.97 -3.10
CA ASP A 286 -8.51 -5.56 -2.96
C ASP A 286 -9.52 -4.86 -3.86
N VAL A 287 -10.64 -5.52 -4.17
CA VAL A 287 -11.65 -4.97 -5.08
C VAL A 287 -12.41 -3.77 -4.51
N ASP A 288 -12.25 -3.47 -3.22
CA ASP A 288 -12.70 -2.26 -2.52
C ASP A 288 -11.58 -1.22 -2.35
N GLU A 289 -10.44 -1.40 -3.02
CA GLU A 289 -9.28 -0.51 -2.93
C GLU A 289 -8.90 0.06 -4.30
N LEU A 290 -8.51 1.34 -4.34
CA LEU A 290 -8.02 2.00 -5.55
C LEU A 290 -6.61 2.55 -5.35
N VAL A 291 -5.67 2.18 -6.21
CA VAL A 291 -4.36 2.86 -6.29
C VAL A 291 -4.57 4.21 -6.95
N CYS A 292 -4.44 5.28 -6.18
CA CYS A 292 -4.71 6.64 -6.64
C CYS A 292 -3.42 7.44 -6.78
N VAL A 293 -3.23 8.00 -7.97
CA VAL A 293 -2.11 8.89 -8.31
C VAL A 293 -2.57 10.32 -8.12
N ARG A 294 -1.83 11.11 -7.36
CA ARG A 294 -2.13 12.53 -7.06
C ARG A 294 -3.57 12.74 -6.56
N PRO A 295 -3.97 12.13 -5.43
CA PRO A 295 -5.37 12.13 -4.97
C PRO A 295 -5.95 13.54 -4.75
N HIS A 296 -5.11 14.52 -4.41
CA HIS A 296 -5.55 15.89 -4.06
C HIS A 296 -5.30 16.92 -5.16
N ARG A 297 -4.80 16.50 -6.34
CA ARG A 297 -4.57 17.41 -7.46
C ARG A 297 -5.65 17.22 -8.52
N PRO A 298 -6.16 18.31 -9.12
CA PRO A 298 -7.12 18.19 -10.21
C PRO A 298 -6.51 17.36 -11.36
N PRO A 299 -7.34 16.71 -12.20
CA PRO A 299 -6.87 15.89 -13.33
C PRO A 299 -6.02 16.62 -14.38
N LEU A 300 -5.82 17.94 -14.27
CA LEU A 300 -5.22 18.78 -15.32
C LEU A 300 -3.79 19.26 -14.99
N GLY A 301 -2.88 19.01 -15.92
CA GLY A 301 -2.15 20.11 -16.53
C GLY A 301 -0.79 20.53 -15.96
N ILE A 302 -0.05 19.68 -15.25
CA ILE A 302 1.42 19.91 -15.24
C ILE A 302 1.95 19.45 -16.60
N ALA A 303 1.95 20.36 -17.58
CA ALA A 303 2.62 20.22 -18.88
C ALA A 303 2.35 18.89 -19.63
N GLY A 304 1.08 18.54 -19.87
CA GLY A 304 0.73 17.45 -20.79
C GLY A 304 1.00 16.01 -20.30
N ARG A 305 1.29 15.79 -19.01
CA ARG A 305 1.45 14.44 -18.45
C ARG A 305 0.13 13.86 -17.93
N THR A 306 -0.18 12.63 -18.34
CA THR A 306 -1.31 11.86 -17.83
C THR A 306 -1.01 11.26 -16.44
N ASP A 307 -2.03 10.74 -15.76
CA ASP A 307 -1.80 9.95 -14.54
C ASP A 307 -1.02 8.68 -14.80
N ALA A 308 -1.22 8.05 -15.96
CA ALA A 308 -0.44 6.91 -16.39
C ALA A 308 1.05 7.26 -16.49
N ASP A 309 1.38 8.40 -17.11
CA ASP A 309 2.76 8.88 -17.19
C ASP A 309 3.33 9.17 -15.79
N THR A 310 2.51 9.74 -14.91
CA THR A 310 2.89 10.05 -13.53
C THR A 310 3.18 8.76 -12.75
N LEU A 311 2.29 7.77 -12.78
CA LEU A 311 2.51 6.47 -12.13
C LEU A 311 3.81 5.82 -12.63
N SER A 312 3.96 5.73 -13.94
CA SER A 312 5.17 5.19 -14.55
C SER A 312 6.45 5.94 -14.16
N ALA A 313 6.40 7.27 -14.06
CA ALA A 313 7.52 8.08 -13.60
C ALA A 313 7.86 7.81 -12.12
N LEU A 314 6.85 7.69 -11.25
CA LEU A 314 7.05 7.34 -9.84
C LEU A 314 7.68 5.95 -9.68
N LEU A 315 7.24 4.96 -10.45
CA LEU A 315 7.84 3.63 -10.44
C LEU A 315 9.30 3.64 -10.94
N ALA A 316 9.59 4.42 -11.99
CA ALA A 316 10.95 4.60 -12.51
C ALA A 316 11.85 5.27 -11.47
N ALA A 317 11.33 6.27 -10.76
CA ALA A 317 12.01 6.97 -9.68
C ALA A 317 12.42 6.01 -8.55
N ALA A 318 11.46 5.22 -8.05
CA ALA A 318 11.69 4.24 -7.02
C ALA A 318 12.74 3.22 -7.47
N GLN A 319 12.63 2.73 -8.71
CA GLN A 319 13.62 1.81 -9.28
C GLN A 319 15.02 2.44 -9.37
N ALA A 320 15.13 3.71 -9.80
CA ALA A 320 16.40 4.43 -9.88
C ALA A 320 17.02 4.66 -8.50
N ALA A 321 16.19 4.79 -7.45
CA ALA A 321 16.62 4.84 -6.06
C ALA A 321 16.99 3.45 -5.47
N GLY A 322 16.99 2.39 -6.29
CA GLY A 322 17.29 1.02 -5.84
C GLY A 322 16.13 0.35 -5.08
N ALA A 323 14.92 0.93 -5.08
CA ALA A 323 13.80 0.34 -4.38
C ALA A 323 13.35 -0.96 -5.06
N CYS A 324 13.07 -1.97 -4.23
CA CYS A 324 12.46 -3.23 -4.62
C CYS A 324 11.00 -3.33 -4.18
N ALA A 325 10.57 -2.48 -3.25
CA ALA A 325 9.19 -2.27 -2.91
C ALA A 325 8.85 -0.80 -2.65
N ILE A 326 7.57 -0.48 -2.84
CA ILE A 326 6.99 0.82 -2.48
C ILE A 326 5.85 0.55 -1.50
N GLN A 327 5.92 1.13 -0.32
CA GLN A 327 4.82 1.20 0.64
C GLN A 327 3.93 2.39 0.27
N LEU A 328 2.63 2.16 0.24
CA LEU A 328 1.60 3.16 0.02
C LEU A 328 0.93 3.51 1.33
N ALA A 329 0.52 4.77 1.47
CA ALA A 329 -0.39 5.19 2.52
C ALA A 329 -1.82 4.76 2.24
N ASN A 330 -2.60 4.53 3.30
CA ASN A 330 -4.03 4.26 3.21
C ASN A 330 -4.84 5.54 3.44
N HIS A 331 -5.85 5.79 2.61
CA HIS A 331 -6.90 6.78 2.88
C HIS A 331 -8.23 6.03 2.93
N GLU A 332 -8.94 6.12 4.06
CA GLU A 332 -10.15 5.35 4.30
C GLU A 332 -11.38 6.20 3.95
N ALA A 333 -12.27 5.69 3.11
CA ALA A 333 -13.49 6.39 2.75
C ALA A 333 -14.34 6.66 4.00
N ALA A 334 -14.88 7.87 4.09
CA ALA A 334 -15.76 8.29 5.17
C ALA A 334 -17.18 8.51 4.62
N LEU A 335 -18.16 7.99 5.34
CA LEU A 335 -19.57 8.22 5.02
C LEU A 335 -20.06 9.51 5.65
N GLU A 336 -20.55 10.43 4.83
CA GLU A 336 -21.17 11.66 5.30
C GLU A 336 -22.69 11.50 5.39
N ALA A 337 -23.28 11.94 6.50
CA ALA A 337 -24.72 12.15 6.56
C ALA A 337 -25.08 13.42 5.77
N THR A 338 -25.21 13.31 4.45
CA THR A 338 -25.68 14.44 3.64
C THR A 338 -27.15 14.74 3.91
N ALA A 339 -27.62 15.97 3.62
CA ALA A 339 -29.02 16.36 3.80
C ALA A 339 -30.04 15.48 3.02
N HIS A 340 -29.59 14.82 1.95
CA HIS A 340 -30.39 13.82 1.22
C HIS A 340 -30.50 12.46 1.96
N ASN A 341 -29.63 12.24 2.95
CA ASN A 341 -29.61 11.09 3.85
C ASN A 341 -29.98 11.49 5.30
N ALA A 342 -30.28 12.77 5.55
CA ALA A 342 -30.56 13.27 6.89
C ALA A 342 -31.98 12.85 7.32
N PRO A 343 -32.17 12.45 8.59
CA PRO A 343 -33.48 12.11 9.13
C PRO A 343 -34.32 13.39 9.30
N GLY A 344 -34.87 13.89 8.20
CA GLY A 344 -35.66 15.12 8.13
C GLY A 344 -37.10 14.93 7.62
N GLY A 345 -37.47 13.71 7.20
CA GLY A 345 -38.87 13.35 7.05
C GLY A 345 -39.44 13.02 8.43
N ALA A 346 -40.48 13.74 8.87
CA ALA A 346 -41.13 13.53 10.18
C ALA A 346 -41.74 12.12 10.38
N SER A 347 -41.65 11.23 9.40
CA SER A 347 -41.89 9.80 9.54
C SER A 347 -40.62 9.16 10.07
N GLY A 348 -40.63 8.65 11.31
CA GLY A 348 -39.55 7.86 11.90
C GLY A 348 -39.31 6.52 11.18
N GLU A 349 -39.06 6.57 9.87
CA GLU A 349 -38.61 5.43 9.12
C GLU A 349 -37.22 5.04 9.63
N PRO A 350 -37.03 3.74 9.95
CA PRO A 350 -35.72 3.24 10.34
C PRO A 350 -34.72 3.53 9.22
N LEU A 351 -33.48 3.81 9.60
CA LEU A 351 -32.39 4.21 8.69
C LEU A 351 -31.88 3.05 7.81
N CYS A 352 -32.75 2.09 7.48
CA CYS A 352 -32.55 1.19 6.35
C CYS A 352 -32.40 1.95 5.01
N ALA A 353 -32.64 3.26 5.01
CA ALA A 353 -32.37 4.18 3.91
C ALA A 353 -31.07 5.01 4.05
N LEU A 354 -30.05 4.55 4.78
CA LEU A 354 -28.68 4.75 4.29
C LEU A 354 -28.59 3.95 3.00
N ARG A 355 -29.01 4.59 1.90
CA ARG A 355 -29.24 3.96 0.59
C ARG A 355 -28.08 3.03 0.26
N ALA A 356 -28.40 1.84 -0.24
CA ALA A 356 -27.39 0.97 -0.82
C ALA A 356 -26.59 1.80 -1.84
N VAL A 357 -25.34 2.06 -1.50
CA VAL A 357 -24.38 2.69 -2.40
C VAL A 357 -24.15 1.69 -3.51
N ALA A 358 -24.62 2.00 -4.71
CA ALA A 358 -24.60 1.08 -5.83
C ALA A 358 -23.16 0.89 -6.32
N ASP A 359 -22.40 1.98 -6.37
CA ASP A 359 -20.97 1.96 -6.62
C ASP A 359 -20.24 2.96 -5.71
N PRO A 360 -19.54 2.48 -4.66
CA PRO A 360 -18.86 3.36 -3.71
C PRO A 360 -17.78 4.21 -4.35
N PHE A 361 -17.21 3.78 -5.48
CA PHE A 361 -16.20 4.56 -6.19
C PHE A 361 -16.79 5.77 -6.91
N ALA A 362 -18.03 5.68 -7.38
CA ALA A 362 -18.72 6.76 -8.05
C ALA A 362 -19.38 7.74 -7.07
N GLU A 363 -19.73 7.27 -5.86
CA GLU A 363 -20.58 8.02 -4.93
C GLU A 363 -19.80 8.66 -3.76
N LEU A 364 -18.68 8.08 -3.34
CA LEU A 364 -17.94 8.54 -2.16
C LEU A 364 -16.66 9.27 -2.54
N ASN A 365 -16.46 10.44 -1.94
CA ASN A 365 -15.28 11.26 -2.19
C ASN A 365 -14.61 11.81 -0.93
N LEU A 366 -15.16 11.61 0.27
CA LEU A 366 -14.51 12.03 1.51
C LEU A 366 -13.65 10.88 2.04
N PHE A 367 -12.43 11.19 2.44
CA PHE A 367 -11.49 10.21 2.99
C PHE A 367 -10.83 10.71 4.27
N LYS A 368 -10.73 9.83 5.27
CA LYS A 368 -9.87 9.97 6.45
C LYS A 368 -8.41 9.76 6.01
N LEU A 369 -7.51 10.64 6.44
CA LEU A 369 -6.09 10.62 6.06
C LEU A 369 -5.23 10.02 7.17
N ASN A 370 -4.31 9.13 6.78
CA ASN A 370 -3.51 8.36 7.73
C ASN A 370 -2.60 9.25 8.59
N ALA A 371 -2.85 9.23 9.90
CA ALA A 371 -2.13 10.05 10.87
C ALA A 371 -0.63 9.71 10.95
N ARG A 372 -0.24 8.44 10.73
CA ARG A 372 1.18 8.03 10.72
C ARG A 372 1.94 8.74 9.60
N VAL A 373 1.31 8.95 8.44
CA VAL A 373 1.95 9.69 7.36
C VAL A 373 2.00 11.19 7.65
N ARG A 374 0.98 11.74 8.32
CA ARG A 374 0.97 13.15 8.73
C ARG A 374 2.12 13.44 9.71
N ALA A 375 2.38 12.53 10.64
CA ALA A 375 3.48 12.62 11.60
C ALA A 375 4.85 12.49 10.92
N ALA A 376 5.02 11.51 10.03
CA ALA A 376 6.27 11.33 9.26
C ALA A 376 6.53 12.47 8.26
N GLY A 377 5.48 13.14 7.81
CA GLY A 377 5.50 14.19 6.80
C GLY A 377 5.31 15.60 7.35
N GLY A 378 5.79 15.92 8.57
CA GLY A 378 5.60 17.15 9.36
C GLY A 378 5.78 18.53 8.68
N LEU A 379 5.89 18.60 7.36
CA LEU A 379 5.82 19.80 6.52
C LEU A 379 4.49 20.02 5.78
N LEU A 380 3.62 19.02 5.59
CA LEU A 380 2.41 19.21 4.74
C LEU A 380 1.30 20.02 5.41
N ALA A 381 1.20 20.01 6.74
CA ALA A 381 0.22 20.84 7.44
C ALA A 381 0.51 22.36 7.35
N ARG A 382 1.70 22.76 6.87
CA ARG A 382 2.11 24.18 6.80
C ARG A 382 2.01 24.81 5.41
N ALA A 383 1.86 24.02 4.34
CA ALA A 383 2.01 24.53 2.96
C ALA A 383 0.70 24.83 2.20
N HIS A 384 -0.47 24.39 2.70
CA HIS A 384 -1.75 24.55 1.98
C HIS A 384 -2.71 25.61 2.55
N CYS A 385 -2.31 26.34 3.59
CA CYS A 385 -2.96 27.61 3.93
C CYS A 385 -2.17 28.74 3.27
N ALA A 386 -2.82 29.54 2.41
CA ALA A 386 -2.21 30.75 1.86
C ALA A 386 -1.68 31.64 3.00
N PRO A 387 -0.49 32.25 2.88
CA PRO A 387 0.08 33.12 3.91
C PRO A 387 -0.75 34.37 4.24
N SER A 388 -1.79 34.70 3.47
CA SER A 388 -2.55 35.94 3.60
C SER A 388 -3.52 35.99 4.79
N ASP A 389 -3.88 34.85 5.39
CA ASP A 389 -4.99 34.81 6.36
C ASP A 389 -4.52 34.66 7.82
N ARG A 390 -3.21 34.80 8.09
CA ARG A 390 -2.61 34.62 9.43
C ARG A 390 -2.08 35.90 10.07
N VAL A 391 -2.83 37.01 9.95
CA VAL A 391 -2.61 38.19 10.79
C VAL A 391 -3.85 38.40 11.67
N GLY A 392 -3.81 37.86 12.90
CA GLY A 392 -4.70 38.29 13.98
C GLY A 392 -5.55 37.21 14.65
N ALA A 393 -4.94 36.24 15.32
CA ALA A 393 -5.63 35.46 16.35
C ALA A 393 -4.63 34.81 17.33
N LEU A 394 -3.92 35.62 18.12
CA LEU A 394 -3.28 35.16 19.35
C LEU A 394 -4.32 35.31 20.47
N GLY A 395 -4.97 34.20 20.87
CA GLY A 395 -5.82 34.22 22.07
C GLY A 395 -7.03 33.26 22.13
N ALA A 396 -7.22 32.34 21.19
CA ALA A 396 -8.26 31.32 21.37
C ALA A 396 -7.74 30.19 22.27
N PRO A 397 -8.48 29.76 23.31
CA PRO A 397 -8.14 28.58 24.10
C PRO A 397 -8.07 27.36 23.17
N GLU A 398 -7.13 26.45 23.42
CA GLU A 398 -7.08 25.12 22.79
C GLU A 398 -8.46 24.48 22.94
N ALA A 399 -9.25 24.52 21.86
CA ALA A 399 -10.50 23.80 21.79
C ALA A 399 -10.15 22.33 22.03
N ALA A 400 -10.86 21.68 22.97
CA ALA A 400 -10.71 20.26 23.26
C ALA A 400 -10.56 19.50 21.94
N GLU A 401 -9.48 18.70 21.81
CA GLU A 401 -9.19 18.05 20.54
C GLU A 401 -10.46 17.33 20.06
N PRO A 402 -10.91 17.59 18.81
CA PRO A 402 -12.06 16.90 18.27
C PRO A 402 -11.82 15.40 18.44
N SER A 403 -12.83 14.73 19.00
CA SER A 403 -12.79 13.33 19.42
C SER A 403 -12.12 12.42 18.39
N ASP A 404 -11.75 11.20 18.79
CA ASP A 404 -11.26 10.13 17.92
C ASP A 404 -12.19 9.77 16.73
N ALA A 405 -13.22 10.57 16.41
CA ALA A 405 -14.09 10.47 15.25
C ALA A 405 -13.36 10.36 13.88
N CYS A 406 -12.09 10.75 13.79
CA CYS A 406 -11.26 10.55 12.59
C CYS A 406 -10.19 9.46 12.77
N ALA A 407 -10.32 8.60 13.77
CA ALA A 407 -9.53 7.39 13.84
C ALA A 407 -9.89 6.49 12.65
N PHE A 408 -8.86 5.83 12.10
CA PHE A 408 -9.05 4.78 11.12
C PHE A 408 -9.75 3.62 11.81
N VAL A 409 -10.80 3.10 11.19
CA VAL A 409 -11.55 1.98 11.77
C VAL A 409 -11.01 0.63 11.30
N GLN A 410 -10.32 0.60 10.15
CA GLN A 410 -9.85 -0.66 9.57
C GLN A 410 -8.35 -0.90 9.53
N TYR A 411 -7.56 -0.01 8.93
CA TYR A 411 -6.14 -0.28 8.70
C TYR A 411 -5.36 1.02 8.74
N ASP A 412 -4.45 1.10 9.71
CA ASP A 412 -3.47 2.18 9.82
C ASP A 412 -2.22 1.91 8.96
N ASN A 413 -2.10 0.73 8.37
CA ASN A 413 -1.11 0.39 7.36
C ASN A 413 -1.75 0.43 5.96
N GLY A 414 -1.04 0.97 4.98
CA GLY A 414 -1.49 0.91 3.58
C GLY A 414 -1.09 -0.38 2.88
N LYS A 415 -1.04 -0.35 1.55
CA LYS A 415 -0.62 -1.50 0.73
C LYS A 415 0.83 -1.36 0.29
N ALA A 416 1.37 -2.42 -0.26
CA ALA A 416 2.70 -2.40 -0.84
C ALA A 416 2.70 -3.02 -2.23
N MET A 417 3.56 -2.48 -3.08
CA MET A 417 3.91 -3.10 -4.35
C MET A 417 5.38 -3.49 -4.36
N ALA A 418 5.70 -4.56 -5.08
CA ALA A 418 7.06 -5.08 -5.21
C ALA A 418 7.45 -5.28 -6.67
N ARG A 419 8.75 -5.19 -6.95
CA ARG A 419 9.30 -5.45 -8.28
C ARG A 419 9.16 -6.92 -8.66
N VAL A 420 8.73 -7.15 -9.89
CA VAL A 420 8.59 -8.48 -10.45
C VAL A 420 9.97 -9.06 -10.79
N GLY A 421 10.16 -10.35 -10.52
CA GLY A 421 11.42 -11.06 -10.78
C GLY A 421 12.51 -10.84 -9.73
N PHE A 422 12.24 -10.02 -8.71
CA PHE A 422 13.20 -9.71 -7.65
C PHE A 422 13.13 -10.66 -6.45
N GLY A 423 12.45 -11.81 -6.57
CA GLY A 423 12.27 -12.77 -5.47
C GLY A 423 11.41 -12.28 -4.30
N ALA A 424 10.69 -11.17 -4.48
CA ALA A 424 9.74 -10.66 -3.50
C ALA A 424 8.59 -11.65 -3.30
N ARG A 425 8.18 -11.86 -2.05
CA ARG A 425 7.12 -12.79 -1.66
C ARG A 425 6.11 -12.09 -0.75
N PRO A 426 4.83 -12.45 -0.73
CA PRO A 426 3.87 -11.82 0.18
C PRO A 426 4.22 -12.06 1.65
N HIS A 427 4.00 -11.05 2.49
CA HIS A 427 4.12 -11.11 3.96
C HIS A 427 2.84 -10.61 4.61
N GLY A 428 1.74 -11.33 4.37
CA GLY A 428 0.41 -10.80 4.57
C GLY A 428 -0.05 -9.95 3.38
N VAL A 429 -1.24 -9.37 3.47
CA VAL A 429 -1.90 -8.70 2.34
C VAL A 429 -1.49 -7.24 2.14
N HIS A 430 -0.62 -6.73 3.00
CA HIS A 430 -0.15 -5.34 3.01
C HIS A 430 1.35 -5.19 2.74
N LYS A 431 2.12 -6.28 2.76
CA LYS A 431 3.59 -6.24 2.82
C LYS A 431 4.20 -7.36 1.97
N TRP A 432 5.48 -7.20 1.66
CA TRP A 432 6.29 -8.21 0.97
C TRP A 432 7.51 -8.61 1.83
N LEU A 433 7.96 -9.85 1.73
CA LEU A 433 9.31 -10.27 2.07
C LEU A 433 10.19 -9.99 0.86
N LEU A 434 11.23 -9.18 1.04
CA LEU A 434 12.23 -8.91 0.00
C LEU A 434 13.46 -9.82 0.22
N PRO A 435 14.15 -10.27 -0.85
CA PRO A 435 15.39 -11.00 -0.67
C PRO A 435 16.47 -10.14 -0.01
N ARG A 436 17.30 -10.77 0.81
CA ARG A 436 18.42 -10.15 1.56
C ARG A 436 19.58 -9.66 0.68
N ALA A 437 19.43 -9.64 -0.64
CA ALA A 437 20.49 -9.17 -1.53
C ALA A 437 20.80 -7.69 -1.23
N ALA A 438 22.09 -7.35 -1.25
CA ALA A 438 22.54 -5.98 -1.04
C ALA A 438 21.84 -5.03 -2.01
N GLY A 439 21.23 -3.96 -1.49
CA GLY A 439 20.55 -2.93 -2.29
C GLY A 439 19.04 -3.07 -2.46
N CYS A 440 18.37 -4.03 -1.80
CA CYS A 440 16.90 -4.11 -1.81
C CYS A 440 16.26 -3.09 -0.84
N GLY A 441 15.92 -1.89 -1.33
CA GLY A 441 15.24 -0.86 -0.53
C GLY A 441 13.71 -0.99 -0.52
N VAL A 442 13.07 -0.54 0.57
CA VAL A 442 11.64 -0.17 0.58
C VAL A 442 11.56 1.35 0.64
N VAL A 443 10.74 1.95 -0.21
CA VAL A 443 10.45 3.39 -0.14
C VAL A 443 9.00 3.61 0.26
N LEU A 444 8.74 4.59 1.11
CA LEU A 444 7.38 5.05 1.41
C LEU A 444 7.01 6.14 0.40
N ALA A 445 5.94 5.91 -0.36
CA ALA A 445 5.40 6.93 -1.26
C ALA A 445 4.76 8.07 -0.47
N ALA A 446 4.97 9.31 -0.90
CA ALA A 446 4.23 10.45 -0.38
C ALA A 446 2.74 10.29 -0.72
N PRO A 447 1.80 10.43 0.24
CA PRO A 447 0.37 10.21 -0.02
C PRO A 447 -0.22 11.15 -1.07
N ASP A 448 0.34 12.36 -1.19
CA ASP A 448 -0.07 13.34 -2.17
C ASP A 448 0.32 12.95 -3.61
N ASP A 449 1.27 12.02 -3.76
CA ASP A 449 1.74 11.53 -5.06
C ASP A 449 1.13 10.17 -5.39
N LEU A 450 1.09 9.25 -4.43
CA LEU A 450 0.58 7.90 -4.60
C LEU A 450 0.07 7.32 -3.27
N CYS A 451 -1.20 6.90 -3.25
CA CYS A 451 -1.83 6.28 -2.09
C CYS A 451 -2.78 5.15 -2.51
N VAL A 452 -3.33 4.45 -1.53
CA VAL A 452 -4.50 3.59 -1.69
C VAL A 452 -5.71 4.28 -1.08
N LEU A 453 -6.79 4.37 -1.85
CA LEU A 453 -8.11 4.76 -1.37
C LEU A 453 -8.87 3.47 -1.03
N HIS A 454 -9.28 3.32 0.22
CA HIS A 454 -9.93 2.12 0.72
C HIS A 454 -11.40 2.42 0.99
N PHE A 455 -12.27 1.79 0.21
CA PHE A 455 -13.72 1.93 0.25
C PHE A 455 -14.36 0.83 1.09
N CYS A 456 -13.85 0.69 2.31
CA CYS A 456 -14.34 -0.32 3.21
C CYS A 456 -15.61 0.14 3.94
N GLU A 457 -16.57 -0.76 4.12
CA GLU A 457 -17.79 -0.49 4.91
C GLU A 457 -18.58 0.74 4.40
N CYS A 458 -18.49 1.01 3.10
CA CYS A 458 -19.11 2.15 2.41
C CYS A 458 -20.65 2.14 2.33
N SER A 459 -21.29 1.19 3.01
CA SER A 459 -22.73 1.20 3.22
C SER A 459 -23.07 0.31 4.41
N TYR A 460 -24.22 0.53 5.03
CA TYR A 460 -24.68 -0.33 6.10
C TYR A 460 -24.87 -1.80 5.66
N PRO A 461 -25.46 -2.10 4.48
CA PRO A 461 -25.50 -3.48 3.97
C PRO A 461 -24.12 -4.11 3.80
N ALA A 462 -23.14 -3.37 3.25
CA ALA A 462 -21.78 -3.87 3.09
C ALA A 462 -21.09 -4.12 4.45
N PHE A 463 -21.33 -3.24 5.44
CA PHE A 463 -20.86 -3.41 6.81
C PHE A 463 -21.42 -4.70 7.44
N VAL A 464 -22.74 -4.89 7.38
CA VAL A 464 -23.39 -6.10 7.91
C VAL A 464 -22.88 -7.35 7.19
N GLN A 465 -22.89 -7.36 5.86
CA GLN A 465 -22.43 -8.49 5.04
C GLN A 465 -20.99 -8.87 5.36
N LYS A 466 -20.10 -7.90 5.61
CA LYS A 466 -18.71 -8.15 5.98
C LYS A 466 -18.61 -8.93 7.29
N TYR A 467 -19.29 -8.49 8.36
CA TYR A 467 -19.19 -9.17 9.66
C TYR A 467 -20.00 -10.47 9.71
N GLU A 468 -21.04 -10.61 8.90
CA GLU A 468 -21.68 -11.91 8.66
C GLU A 468 -20.72 -12.89 7.99
N ALA A 469 -19.98 -12.45 6.97
CA ALA A 469 -19.02 -13.29 6.25
C ALA A 469 -17.79 -13.65 7.09
N LEU A 470 -17.30 -12.72 7.91
CA LEU A 470 -16.20 -12.99 8.84
C LEU A 470 -16.64 -13.92 9.98
N GLY A 471 -17.91 -13.87 10.36
CA GLY A 471 -18.50 -14.71 11.38
C GLY A 471 -17.86 -14.50 12.75
N ASP A 472 -17.82 -15.57 13.54
CA ASP A 472 -17.35 -15.50 14.91
C ASP A 472 -15.83 -15.69 15.06
N PHE A 473 -15.05 -14.71 14.61
CA PHE A 473 -13.59 -14.80 14.62
C PHE A 473 -12.99 -14.51 16.01
N PRO A 474 -11.83 -15.12 16.36
CA PRO A 474 -11.17 -14.91 17.66
C PRO A 474 -10.55 -13.51 17.79
N ASP A 475 -10.11 -13.16 19.00
CA ASP A 475 -9.50 -11.84 19.28
C ASP A 475 -8.10 -11.64 18.66
N THR A 476 -7.59 -12.67 17.98
CA THR A 476 -6.30 -12.65 17.30
C THR A 476 -6.40 -13.18 15.86
N TRP A 477 -5.68 -12.56 14.94
CA TRP A 477 -5.46 -13.06 13.59
C TRP A 477 -3.97 -13.36 13.41
N PHE A 478 -3.64 -14.60 13.06
CA PHE A 478 -2.24 -15.03 12.88
C PHE A 478 -1.36 -14.78 14.12
N GLY A 479 -1.94 -14.89 15.32
CA GLY A 479 -1.24 -14.61 16.58
C GLY A 479 -1.08 -13.12 16.90
N GLN A 480 -1.58 -12.22 16.05
CA GLN A 480 -1.59 -10.77 16.25
C GLN A 480 -2.95 -10.32 16.77
N GLY A 481 -2.97 -9.33 17.66
CA GLY A 481 -4.22 -8.75 18.17
C GLY A 481 -5.07 -8.16 17.04
N VAL A 482 -6.38 -8.37 17.12
CA VAL A 482 -7.34 -7.75 16.21
C VAL A 482 -7.64 -6.32 16.68
N LEU A 483 -7.83 -5.39 15.75
CA LEU A 483 -8.14 -4.00 16.08
C LEU A 483 -9.41 -3.88 16.93
N PRO A 484 -9.45 -2.97 17.93
CA PRO A 484 -10.61 -2.83 18.83
C PRO A 484 -11.94 -2.58 18.11
N PHE A 485 -11.95 -1.83 17.01
CA PHE A 485 -13.15 -1.62 16.19
C PHE A 485 -13.72 -2.93 15.64
N ARG A 486 -12.87 -3.84 15.13
CA ARG A 486 -13.30 -5.13 14.60
C ARG A 486 -13.92 -6.02 15.66
N LEU A 487 -13.37 -6.01 16.87
CA LEU A 487 -13.92 -6.75 18.00
C LEU A 487 -15.31 -6.22 18.37
N ARG A 488 -15.46 -4.90 18.47
CA ARG A 488 -16.77 -4.26 18.71
C ARG A 488 -17.77 -4.57 17.60
N ALA A 489 -17.35 -4.57 16.35
CA ALA A 489 -18.23 -4.91 15.22
C ALA A 489 -18.65 -6.38 15.19
N ARG A 490 -17.75 -7.32 15.51
CA ARG A 490 -18.10 -8.72 15.75
C ARG A 490 -19.12 -8.85 16.88
N ASP A 491 -18.86 -8.19 18.01
CA ASP A 491 -19.73 -8.29 19.19
C ASP A 491 -21.09 -7.62 18.96
N ALA A 492 -21.14 -6.53 18.18
CA ALA A 492 -22.38 -5.93 17.70
C ALA A 492 -23.14 -6.88 16.76
N ALA A 493 -22.45 -7.58 15.85
CA ALA A 493 -23.07 -8.57 14.97
C ALA A 493 -23.71 -9.72 15.77
N ARG A 494 -23.03 -10.19 16.83
CA ARG A 494 -23.58 -11.18 17.77
C ARG A 494 -24.81 -10.67 18.53
N ALA A 495 -24.81 -9.40 18.92
CA ALA A 495 -25.92 -8.76 19.64
C ALA A 495 -27.14 -8.46 18.74
N GLY A 496 -26.97 -8.48 17.41
CA GLY A 496 -28.02 -8.38 16.42
C GLY A 496 -28.09 -7.02 15.70
N ALA A 497 -29.05 -6.91 14.78
CA ALA A 497 -29.13 -5.79 13.82
C ALA A 497 -29.16 -4.39 14.47
N ALA A 498 -29.86 -4.22 15.60
CA ALA A 498 -29.94 -2.93 16.29
C ALA A 498 -28.58 -2.48 16.85
N ALA A 499 -27.77 -3.43 17.35
CA ALA A 499 -26.43 -3.12 17.86
C ALA A 499 -25.47 -2.80 16.70
N MET A 500 -25.56 -3.53 15.59
CA MET A 500 -24.80 -3.23 14.37
C MET A 500 -25.11 -1.85 13.82
N GLU A 501 -26.39 -1.48 13.74
CA GLU A 501 -26.81 -0.16 13.27
C GLU A 501 -26.30 0.96 14.19
N ALA A 502 -26.42 0.77 15.52
CA ALA A 502 -25.94 1.73 16.50
C ALA A 502 -24.42 1.96 16.38
N LEU A 503 -23.63 0.88 16.26
CA LEU A 503 -22.19 0.96 16.08
C LEU A 503 -21.81 1.65 14.77
N PHE A 504 -22.46 1.27 13.66
CA PHE A 504 -22.19 1.85 12.34
C PHE A 504 -22.39 3.37 12.35
N ARG A 505 -23.49 3.84 12.95
CA ARG A 505 -23.78 5.28 13.07
C ARG A 505 -22.78 6.01 13.95
N ALA A 506 -22.35 5.38 15.04
CA ALA A 506 -21.46 6.02 16.00
C ALA A 506 -20.02 6.14 15.48
N GLU A 507 -19.55 5.17 14.69
CA GLU A 507 -18.12 5.04 14.40
C GLU A 507 -17.75 5.06 12.91
N VAL A 508 -18.68 4.73 12.02
CA VAL A 508 -18.43 4.72 10.56
C VAL A 508 -18.97 5.99 9.90
N VAL A 509 -20.14 6.47 10.33
CA VAL A 509 -20.80 7.65 9.75
C VAL A 509 -20.34 8.95 10.41
N LEU A 510 -19.86 9.90 9.62
CA LEU A 510 -19.65 11.28 10.01
C LEU A 510 -20.98 12.04 9.88
N ALA A 511 -21.74 12.04 10.98
CA ALA A 511 -23.11 12.56 11.01
C ALA A 511 -23.20 14.09 11.09
N ASP A 512 -22.21 14.73 11.69
CA ASP A 512 -22.19 16.18 11.93
C ASP A 512 -21.42 16.93 10.82
N PRO A 513 -22.11 17.77 10.01
CA PRO A 513 -21.47 18.57 8.97
C PRO A 513 -20.40 19.53 9.50
N GLU A 514 -20.57 20.08 10.71
CA GLU A 514 -19.59 21.00 11.30
C GLU A 514 -18.29 20.26 11.64
N CYS A 515 -18.41 19.04 12.20
CA CYS A 515 -17.29 18.12 12.38
C CYS A 515 -16.58 17.81 11.05
N VAL A 516 -17.31 17.51 9.97
CA VAL A 516 -16.70 17.26 8.64
C VAL A 516 -15.90 18.48 8.16
N ILE A 517 -16.47 19.69 8.28
CA ILE A 517 -15.77 20.93 7.92
C ILE A 517 -14.49 21.11 8.75
N ALA A 518 -14.54 20.85 10.06
CA ALA A 518 -13.37 20.93 10.94
C ALA A 518 -12.29 19.88 10.58
N LEU A 519 -12.69 18.65 10.23
CA LEU A 519 -11.78 17.59 9.79
C LEU A 519 -11.10 17.92 8.46
N LEU A 520 -11.83 18.52 7.53
CA LEU A 520 -11.27 19.03 6.27
C LEU A 520 -10.29 20.18 6.53
N ALA A 521 -10.67 21.16 7.35
CA ALA A 521 -9.83 22.32 7.66
C ALA A 521 -8.52 21.93 8.39
N SER A 522 -8.56 20.89 9.23
CA SER A 522 -7.38 20.36 9.94
C SER A 522 -6.51 19.41 9.09
N GLY A 523 -6.93 19.09 7.86
CA GLY A 523 -6.27 18.09 7.02
C GLY A 523 -6.27 16.68 7.62
N ARG A 524 -7.27 16.37 8.46
CA ARG A 524 -7.54 15.00 8.95
C ARG A 524 -8.39 14.22 7.95
N CYS A 525 -9.22 14.92 7.18
CA CYS A 525 -9.91 14.39 6.02
C CYS A 525 -9.54 15.18 4.75
N ALA A 526 -9.77 14.59 3.58
CA ALA A 526 -9.74 15.30 2.30
C ALA A 526 -10.81 14.78 1.35
N ARG A 527 -11.18 15.63 0.38
CA ARG A 527 -12.03 15.22 -0.75
C ARG A 527 -11.18 14.77 -1.94
N VAL A 528 -11.49 13.61 -2.50
CA VAL A 528 -10.88 13.04 -3.70
C VAL A 528 -11.99 12.79 -4.72
N THR A 529 -12.32 13.80 -5.53
CA THR A 529 -13.41 13.74 -6.54
C THR A 529 -13.00 13.05 -7.83
N LYS A 530 -11.69 12.91 -8.04
CA LYS A 530 -11.08 12.34 -9.25
C LYS A 530 -11.64 10.97 -9.65
N VAL A 531 -11.92 10.10 -8.67
CA VAL A 531 -12.46 8.76 -8.93
C VAL A 531 -13.82 8.88 -9.62
N CYS A 532 -14.73 9.66 -9.03
CA CYS A 532 -16.05 9.93 -9.58
C CYS A 532 -15.97 10.55 -10.99
N GLU A 533 -15.07 11.52 -11.18
CA GLU A 533 -14.88 12.22 -12.46
C GLU A 533 -14.42 11.27 -13.58
N VAL A 534 -13.46 10.40 -13.29
CA VAL A 534 -12.92 9.40 -14.22
C VAL A 534 -14.00 8.39 -14.60
N LEU A 535 -14.74 7.87 -13.63
CA LEU A 535 -15.80 6.89 -13.88
C LEU A 535 -16.95 7.50 -14.69
N ALA A 536 -17.41 8.70 -14.31
CA ALA A 536 -18.45 9.41 -15.06
C ALA A 536 -18.01 9.73 -16.50
N ALA A 537 -16.73 10.04 -16.72
CA ALA A 537 -16.18 10.24 -18.07
C ALA A 537 -16.15 8.94 -18.88
N ALA A 538 -15.80 7.81 -18.26
CA ALA A 538 -15.81 6.51 -18.91
C ALA A 538 -17.23 6.06 -19.29
N GLU A 539 -18.22 6.32 -18.45
CA GLU A 539 -19.63 6.06 -18.74
C GLU A 539 -20.14 6.87 -19.94
N ARG A 540 -19.83 8.18 -19.99
CA ARG A 540 -20.21 9.06 -21.10
C ARG A 540 -19.64 8.61 -22.44
N LYS A 541 -18.42 8.07 -22.46
CA LYS A 541 -17.76 7.58 -23.69
C LYS A 541 -18.35 6.27 -24.20
N GLY A 542 -19.21 5.61 -23.40
CA GLY A 542 -19.75 4.29 -23.70
C GLY A 542 -18.68 3.20 -23.55
N ALA A 543 -19.10 2.00 -23.15
CA ALA A 543 -18.21 0.88 -22.87
C ALA A 543 -17.34 0.41 -24.05
N SER A 544 -17.64 0.86 -25.27
CA SER A 544 -17.06 0.35 -26.52
C SER A 544 -16.03 1.29 -27.18
N ALA A 545 -15.90 2.55 -26.76
CA ALA A 545 -14.88 3.43 -27.31
C ALA A 545 -13.50 3.05 -26.73
N PRO A 546 -12.51 2.62 -27.53
CA PRO A 546 -11.18 2.36 -27.01
C PRO A 546 -10.65 3.65 -26.37
N MET A 547 -10.28 3.57 -25.10
CA MET A 547 -9.85 4.70 -24.26
C MET A 547 -8.47 5.25 -24.68
N ARG A 548 -8.07 5.10 -25.95
CA ARG A 548 -6.68 5.10 -26.37
C ARG A 548 -6.08 6.46 -26.73
N GLU A 549 -6.81 7.48 -27.21
CA GLU A 549 -6.08 8.64 -27.80
C GLU A 549 -6.65 10.04 -27.55
N GLU A 550 -7.87 10.23 -27.05
CA GLU A 550 -8.46 11.58 -26.91
C GLU A 550 -8.64 12.04 -25.46
N PHE A 551 -7.51 12.15 -24.76
CA PHE A 551 -7.37 13.06 -23.61
C PHE A 551 -6.22 14.04 -23.88
N SER A 552 -6.20 14.62 -25.08
CA SER A 552 -5.52 15.88 -25.36
C SER A 552 -6.50 17.00 -24.98
N PHE A 553 -6.40 17.49 -23.75
CA PHE A 553 -7.04 18.75 -23.33
C PHE A 553 -6.06 19.90 -23.46
#